data_AF-A0A914G2J3-F1
#
_entry.id   AF-A0A914G2J3-F1
#
_cell.length_a   1.000
_cell.length_b   1.000
_cell.length_c   1.000
_cell.angle_alpha   90.00
_cell.angle_beta   90.00
_cell.angle_gamma   90.00
#
_symmetry.space_group_name_H-M   'P 1'
#
loop_
_entity.id
_entity.type
_entity.pdbx_description
1 polymer ?
#
loop_
_entity_poly.entity_id
_entity_poly.type
_entity_poly.pdbx_seq_one_letter_code
_entity_poly.pdbx_strand_id
1 'polypeptide(L)'
;MEKFGGKPITIVKAEDSDAPGPQSEIRYAIVQDSSSNAWKYFRVDEITGGIFPLDKFDREAQDSFIFDVEAMDSMQSSLPGATGTNKDIVKVQIFIGDINDNPPYFTEKRYEGRVKENAEIYTDIITVKAQDLDRHSTLRYDLQSPDEKRIPFGVKTDSGVVFVKEALDYEQQNVYHLLLTVTDGKHNTTTSIYIYIEDVNDNAPIFEMPIYSITIVEEDQQVPKRLFTVKATDSDNDEASEKIVYKLEGQGVGHYFTIDPLYGHIDVIKPLDRDPPDGVPAWKFIVQGIDD
;
A
#
# COMPACT_ATOMS: atom_id res chain seq x y z
N MET A 1 -11.12 5.51 50.48
CA MET A 1 -10.34 4.67 49.54
C MET A 1 -9.90 5.56 48.39
N GLU A 2 -8.80 6.30 48.56
CA GLU A 2 -8.18 7.07 47.47
C GLU A 2 -7.40 6.08 46.60
N LYS A 3 -7.92 5.72 45.43
CA LYS A 3 -7.19 4.88 44.47
C LYS A 3 -6.05 5.64 43.76
N PHE A 4 -6.07 6.97 43.79
CA PHE A 4 -5.11 7.85 43.14
C PHE A 4 -4.63 8.92 44.14
N GLY A 5 -3.87 8.52 45.15
CA GLY A 5 -3.15 9.47 46.01
C GLY A 5 -2.06 10.17 45.21
N GLY A 6 -2.06 11.50 45.16
CA GLY A 6 -1.16 12.27 44.30
C GLY A 6 -1.35 13.79 44.42
N LYS A 7 -0.70 14.57 43.55
CA LYS A 7 -0.95 16.01 43.40
C LYS A 7 -2.27 16.26 42.65
N PRO A 8 -3.00 17.35 42.94
CA PRO A 8 -4.19 17.69 42.18
C PRO A 8 -3.84 17.98 40.71
N ILE A 9 -4.75 17.68 39.79
CA ILE A 9 -4.63 17.99 38.36
C ILE A 9 -4.61 19.51 38.18
N THR A 10 -5.50 20.19 38.90
CA THR A 10 -5.61 21.63 38.98
C THR A 10 -6.27 22.03 40.29
N ILE A 11 -6.24 23.32 40.64
CA ILE A 11 -6.83 23.86 41.86
C ILE A 11 -7.77 24.99 41.47
N VAL A 12 -9.04 24.91 41.86
CA VAL A 12 -9.95 26.05 41.80
C VAL A 12 -9.81 26.90 43.06
N LYS A 13 -10.01 28.22 42.93
CA LYS A 13 -9.96 29.14 44.06
C LYS A 13 -11.10 30.15 43.96
N ALA A 14 -11.70 30.43 45.10
CA ALA A 14 -12.65 31.51 45.31
C ALA A 14 -12.20 32.33 46.53
N GLU A 15 -12.70 33.56 46.63
CA GLU A 15 -12.42 34.48 47.73
C GLU A 15 -13.74 35.00 48.30
N ASP A 16 -13.81 35.11 49.64
CA ASP A 16 -14.94 35.70 50.36
C ASP A 16 -14.46 36.94 51.11
N SER A 17 -15.22 38.02 51.02
CA SER A 17 -14.85 39.33 51.58
C SER A 17 -15.32 39.53 53.03
N ASP A 18 -16.03 38.57 53.61
CA ASP A 18 -16.47 38.62 55.00
C ASP A 18 -15.32 38.49 56.01
N ALA A 19 -15.54 38.97 57.24
CA ALA A 19 -14.55 38.87 58.31
C ALA A 19 -14.23 37.39 58.62
N PRO A 20 -12.99 37.05 59.04
CA PRO A 20 -12.60 35.67 59.33
C PRO A 20 -13.57 34.96 60.28
N GLY A 21 -14.14 33.84 59.82
CA GLY A 21 -15.09 33.03 60.56
C GLY A 21 -15.89 32.11 59.63
N PRO A 22 -16.92 31.41 60.13
CA PRO A 22 -17.73 30.49 59.32
C PRO A 22 -18.35 31.14 58.07
N GLN A 23 -18.65 32.44 58.13
CA GLN A 23 -19.14 33.23 56.99
C GLN A 23 -18.12 33.39 55.86
N SER A 24 -16.82 33.33 56.15
CA SER A 24 -15.74 33.42 55.15
C SER A 24 -15.11 32.05 54.83
N GLU A 25 -15.63 30.96 55.40
CA GLU A 25 -15.15 29.60 55.17
C GLU A 25 -15.78 29.01 53.89
N ILE A 26 -14.98 28.97 52.83
CA ILE A 26 -15.38 28.45 51.52
C ILE A 26 -15.21 26.93 51.44
N ARG A 27 -16.23 26.26 50.93
CA ARG A 27 -16.23 24.82 50.62
C ARG A 27 -16.48 24.59 49.14
N TYR A 28 -15.74 23.66 48.55
CA TYR A 28 -15.80 23.35 47.13
C TYR A 28 -16.55 22.04 46.87
N ALA A 29 -17.39 22.02 45.83
CA ALA A 29 -18.06 20.81 45.37
C ALA A 29 -18.19 20.78 43.84
N ILE A 30 -18.12 19.59 43.23
CA ILE A 30 -18.50 19.42 41.83
C ILE A 30 -20.03 19.43 41.75
N VAL A 31 -20.57 20.29 40.90
CA VAL A 31 -22.03 20.38 40.67
C VAL A 31 -22.50 19.09 40.02
N GLN A 32 -23.35 18.35 40.72
CA GLN A 32 -23.97 17.14 40.19
C GLN A 32 -25.23 17.53 39.41
N ASP A 33 -25.05 17.87 38.13
CA ASP A 33 -26.16 18.11 37.22
C ASP A 33 -26.37 16.96 36.23
N SER A 34 -27.50 16.98 35.53
CA SER A 34 -27.84 15.98 34.52
C SER A 34 -27.06 16.13 33.20
N SER A 35 -26.32 17.23 33.02
CA SER A 35 -25.56 17.53 31.81
C SER A 35 -24.11 17.05 31.85
N SER A 36 -23.56 16.73 33.03
CA SER A 36 -22.20 16.22 33.17
C SER A 36 -22.13 14.97 34.07
N ASN A 37 -21.38 13.97 33.60
CA ASN A 37 -21.03 12.78 34.40
C ASN A 37 -19.66 12.91 35.08
N ALA A 38 -19.06 14.11 35.08
CA ALA A 38 -17.70 14.34 35.58
C ALA A 38 -17.48 13.94 37.04
N TRP A 39 -18.51 14.02 37.89
CA TRP A 39 -18.46 13.57 39.29
C TRP A 39 -18.16 12.07 39.47
N LYS A 40 -18.29 11.27 38.41
CA LYS A 40 -17.87 9.85 38.41
C LYS A 40 -16.35 9.70 38.23
N TYR A 41 -15.73 10.65 37.56
CA TYR A 41 -14.34 10.59 37.11
C TYR A 41 -13.41 11.51 37.91
N PHE A 42 -13.98 12.53 38.56
CA PHE A 42 -13.25 13.52 39.33
C PHE A 42 -13.89 13.73 40.69
N ARG A 43 -13.05 14.12 41.66
CA ARG A 43 -13.47 14.71 42.92
C ARG A 43 -12.79 16.06 43.08
N VAL A 44 -13.42 16.95 43.85
CA VAL A 44 -12.78 18.16 44.36
C VAL A 44 -12.57 18.00 45.86
N ASP A 45 -11.41 18.42 46.36
CA ASP A 45 -11.15 18.52 47.78
C ASP A 45 -11.88 19.75 48.34
N GLU A 46 -12.74 19.50 49.33
CA GLU A 46 -13.71 20.46 49.85
C GLU A 46 -13.04 21.71 50.44
N ILE A 47 -11.81 21.60 50.94
CA ILE A 47 -11.11 22.70 51.63
C ILE A 47 -10.13 23.40 50.69
N THR A 48 -9.36 22.64 49.92
CA THR A 48 -8.26 23.18 49.11
C THR A 48 -8.67 23.56 47.70
N GLY A 49 -9.83 23.09 47.22
CA GLY A 49 -10.27 23.25 45.83
C GLY A 49 -9.46 22.41 44.83
N GLY A 50 -8.61 21.48 45.32
CA GLY A 50 -7.82 20.60 44.47
C GLY A 50 -8.69 19.56 43.76
N ILE A 51 -8.59 19.47 42.45
CA ILE A 51 -9.33 18.48 41.65
C ILE A 51 -8.44 17.26 41.42
N PHE A 52 -8.97 16.07 41.73
CA PHE A 52 -8.26 14.79 41.64
C PHE A 52 -9.03 13.80 40.77
N PRO A 53 -8.33 12.93 40.04
CA PRO A 53 -8.96 11.86 39.29
C PRO A 53 -9.45 10.75 40.22
N LEU A 54 -10.54 10.10 39.82
CA LEU A 54 -11.11 8.93 40.46
C LEU A 54 -10.96 7.66 39.62
N ASP A 55 -10.63 7.80 38.33
CA ASP A 55 -10.48 6.68 37.40
C ASP A 55 -9.31 6.92 36.41
N LYS A 56 -9.06 5.92 35.56
CA LYS A 56 -8.22 6.05 34.38
C LYS A 56 -8.99 6.72 33.25
N PHE A 57 -8.25 7.36 32.35
CA PHE A 57 -8.80 8.06 31.19
C PHE A 57 -8.26 7.41 29.92
N ASP A 58 -9.12 7.39 28.92
CA ASP A 58 -8.86 6.94 27.56
C ASP A 58 -9.31 8.10 26.66
N ARG A 59 -8.35 8.70 25.94
CA ARG A 59 -8.60 9.90 25.15
C ARG A 59 -9.48 9.58 23.95
N GLU A 60 -9.30 8.40 23.36
CA GLU A 60 -10.07 7.88 22.23
C GLU A 60 -11.54 7.69 22.60
N ALA A 61 -11.83 7.39 23.87
CA ALA A 61 -13.19 7.31 24.39
C ALA A 61 -13.78 8.70 24.69
N GLN A 62 -13.02 9.58 25.34
CA GLN A 62 -13.45 10.94 25.67
C GLN A 62 -12.24 11.87 25.86
N ASP A 63 -12.10 12.85 24.97
CA ASP A 63 -10.94 13.74 24.90
C ASP A 63 -10.97 14.90 25.92
N SER A 64 -12.14 15.16 26.52
CA SER A 64 -12.33 16.28 27.42
C SER A 64 -13.55 16.14 28.32
N PHE A 65 -13.48 16.80 29.48
CA PHE A 65 -14.58 16.94 30.42
C PHE A 65 -14.85 18.41 30.67
N ILE A 66 -16.12 18.79 30.64
CA ILE A 66 -16.58 20.12 31.01
C ILE A 66 -17.61 19.94 32.12
N PHE A 67 -17.38 20.60 33.25
CA PHE A 67 -18.27 20.54 34.40
C PHE A 67 -18.13 21.80 35.25
N ASP A 68 -19.13 22.00 36.11
CA ASP A 68 -19.18 23.16 36.98
C ASP A 68 -18.71 22.78 38.39
N VAL A 69 -17.92 23.66 38.99
CA VAL A 69 -17.49 23.56 40.39
C VAL A 69 -18.07 24.74 41.13
N GLU A 70 -18.76 24.46 42.22
CA GLU A 70 -19.34 25.49 43.09
C GLU A 70 -18.41 25.73 44.30
N ALA A 71 -18.32 27.00 44.67
CA ALA A 71 -17.72 27.48 45.91
C ALA A 71 -18.85 28.06 46.77
N MET A 72 -18.98 27.57 48.00
CA MET A 72 -20.06 27.94 48.92
C MET A 72 -19.51 28.40 50.26
N ASP A 73 -20.08 29.46 50.84
CA ASP A 73 -19.85 29.79 52.24
C ASP A 73 -20.56 28.80 53.17
N SER A 74 -20.16 28.76 54.44
CA SER A 74 -20.70 27.81 55.42
C SER A 74 -21.95 28.33 56.16
N MET A 75 -22.49 29.49 55.76
CA MET A 75 -23.60 30.17 56.46
C MET A 75 -24.77 30.51 55.54
N GLN A 76 -25.99 30.47 56.09
CA GLN A 76 -27.17 30.88 55.33
C GLN A 76 -27.09 32.36 54.98
N SER A 77 -27.35 32.68 53.72
CA SER A 77 -27.29 34.03 53.20
C SER A 77 -28.25 34.95 53.96
N SER A 78 -27.75 36.12 54.36
CA SER A 78 -28.53 37.18 54.99
C SER A 78 -29.28 38.06 53.98
N LEU A 79 -29.19 37.74 52.68
CA LEU A 79 -29.87 38.47 51.61
C LEU A 79 -31.40 38.24 51.68
N PRO A 80 -32.23 39.30 51.54
CA PRO A 80 -33.68 39.16 51.55
C PRO A 80 -34.18 38.20 50.46
N GLY A 81 -34.83 37.12 50.87
CA GLY A 81 -35.38 36.11 49.95
C GLY A 81 -34.41 35.00 49.53
N ALA A 82 -33.17 34.98 50.04
CA ALA A 82 -32.25 33.87 49.82
C ALA A 82 -32.67 32.64 50.64
N THR A 83 -32.71 31.47 50.01
CA THR A 83 -33.12 30.21 50.64
C THR A 83 -31.95 29.23 50.81
N GLY A 84 -30.71 29.72 50.87
CA GLY A 84 -29.50 28.89 50.96
C GLY A 84 -28.23 29.68 51.33
N THR A 85 -27.06 29.06 51.22
CA THR A 85 -25.72 29.65 51.36
C THR A 85 -25.38 30.56 50.17
N ASN A 86 -24.47 31.52 50.33
CA ASN A 86 -23.95 32.24 49.16
C ASN A 86 -23.04 31.31 48.36
N LYS A 87 -23.16 31.36 47.04
CA LYS A 87 -22.38 30.50 46.16
C LYS A 87 -22.02 31.16 44.85
N ASP A 88 -20.87 30.76 44.31
CA ASP A 88 -20.44 31.07 42.96
C ASP A 88 -20.07 29.78 42.22
N ILE A 89 -20.19 29.79 40.89
CA ILE A 89 -19.98 28.62 40.04
C ILE A 89 -18.98 28.96 38.94
N VAL A 90 -17.92 28.16 38.84
CA VAL A 90 -16.93 28.25 37.76
C VAL A 90 -17.00 27.02 36.87
N LYS A 91 -16.88 27.24 35.56
CA LYS A 91 -16.78 26.16 34.58
C LYS A 91 -15.34 25.69 34.47
N VAL A 92 -15.13 24.39 34.70
CA VAL A 92 -13.84 23.73 34.57
C VAL A 92 -13.84 22.87 33.31
N GLN A 93 -12.84 23.07 32.45
CA GLN A 93 -12.59 22.23 31.28
C GLN A 93 -11.26 21.50 31.48
N ILE A 94 -11.31 20.17 31.44
CA ILE A 94 -10.13 19.30 31.51
C ILE A 94 -9.97 18.64 30.15
N PHE A 95 -8.79 18.80 29.53
CA PHE A 95 -8.40 18.07 28.32
C PHE A 95 -7.59 16.84 28.70
N ILE A 96 -7.91 15.70 28.09
CA ILE A 96 -7.17 14.45 28.26
C ILE A 96 -6.00 14.44 27.27
N GLY A 97 -4.80 14.20 27.78
CA GLY A 97 -3.61 14.05 26.96
C GLY A 97 -3.63 12.73 26.19
N ASP A 98 -3.05 12.76 24.99
CA ASP A 98 -2.90 11.59 24.13
C ASP A 98 -1.67 10.78 24.56
N ILE A 99 -1.81 9.46 24.56
CA ILE A 99 -0.67 8.53 24.60
C ILE A 99 -0.79 7.64 23.39
N ASN A 100 0.35 7.24 22.82
CA ASN A 100 0.32 6.25 21.74
C ASN A 100 -0.04 4.89 22.35
N ASP A 101 -1.30 4.50 22.34
CA ASP A 101 -1.78 3.21 22.83
C ASP A 101 -2.66 2.45 21.83
N ASN A 102 -2.92 3.00 20.66
CA ASN A 102 -3.56 2.30 19.55
C ASN A 102 -2.54 1.91 18.49
N PRO A 103 -2.62 0.70 17.92
CA PRO A 103 -1.79 0.33 16.79
C PRO A 103 -2.33 0.95 15.49
N PRO A 104 -1.45 1.27 14.52
CA PRO A 104 -1.91 1.69 13.20
C PRO A 104 -2.60 0.53 12.49
N TYR A 105 -3.55 0.82 11.59
CA TYR A 105 -4.28 -0.18 10.81
C TYR A 105 -4.39 0.22 9.34
N PHE A 106 -4.37 -0.76 8.45
CA PHE A 106 -4.62 -0.54 7.02
C PHE A 106 -6.12 -0.51 6.74
N THR A 107 -6.55 0.30 5.77
CA THR A 107 -7.95 0.33 5.33
C THR A 107 -8.35 -0.94 4.58
N GLU A 108 -7.39 -1.58 3.91
CA GLU A 108 -7.58 -2.82 3.14
C GLU A 108 -6.80 -3.99 3.75
N LYS A 109 -7.38 -5.19 3.65
CA LYS A 109 -6.73 -6.45 4.08
C LYS A 109 -5.67 -6.95 3.10
N ARG A 110 -5.70 -6.47 1.86
CA ARG A 110 -4.79 -6.82 0.77
C ARG A 110 -4.76 -5.69 -0.25
N TYR A 111 -3.58 -5.36 -0.73
CA TYR A 111 -3.37 -4.41 -1.81
C TYR A 111 -2.90 -5.12 -3.09
N GLU A 112 -3.25 -4.56 -4.24
CA GLU A 112 -2.84 -5.09 -5.54
C GLU A 112 -2.36 -3.94 -6.44
N GLY A 113 -1.13 -4.04 -6.93
CA GLY A 113 -0.54 -3.13 -7.89
C GLY A 113 -0.22 -3.84 -9.20
N ARG A 114 -0.21 -3.10 -10.31
CA ARG A 114 0.21 -3.59 -11.63
C ARG A 114 1.21 -2.62 -12.22
N VAL A 115 2.23 -3.15 -12.88
CA VAL A 115 3.27 -2.34 -13.52
C VAL A 115 3.86 -3.09 -14.69
N LYS A 116 4.11 -2.41 -15.81
CA LYS A 116 4.80 -3.00 -16.96
C LYS A 116 6.26 -3.31 -16.62
N GLU A 117 6.81 -4.37 -17.18
CA GLU A 117 8.21 -4.71 -16.92
C GLU A 117 9.20 -3.63 -17.40
N ASN A 118 8.88 -2.98 -18.51
CA ASN A 118 9.66 -1.89 -19.07
C ASN A 118 9.44 -0.54 -18.37
N ALA A 119 8.76 -0.51 -17.22
CA ALA A 119 8.55 0.71 -16.46
C ALA A 119 9.89 1.31 -15.98
N GLU A 120 10.01 2.64 -16.07
CA GLU A 120 11.19 3.33 -15.58
C GLU A 120 11.35 3.16 -14.06
N ILE A 121 12.61 3.10 -13.60
CA ILE A 121 12.90 3.15 -12.17
C ILE A 121 12.30 4.44 -11.58
N TYR A 122 11.69 4.32 -10.41
CA TYR A 122 10.88 5.31 -9.70
C TYR A 122 9.46 5.54 -10.23
N THR A 123 8.98 4.70 -11.16
CA THR A 123 7.55 4.67 -11.49
C THR A 123 6.73 4.31 -10.25
N ASP A 124 5.76 5.15 -9.91
CA ASP A 124 4.81 4.91 -8.82
C ASP A 124 3.77 3.87 -9.27
N ILE A 125 3.55 2.83 -8.45
CA ILE A 125 2.68 1.68 -8.76
C ILE A 125 1.32 1.84 -8.07
N ILE A 126 1.34 2.01 -6.75
CA ILE A 126 0.14 2.12 -5.92
C ILE A 126 0.45 2.92 -4.66
N THR A 127 -0.53 3.68 -4.17
CA THR A 127 -0.46 4.34 -2.86
C THR A 127 -1.28 3.56 -1.85
N VAL A 128 -0.64 3.09 -0.79
CA VAL A 128 -1.30 2.39 0.32
C VAL A 128 -1.59 3.36 1.45
N LYS A 129 -2.65 3.08 2.23
CA LYS A 129 -3.06 3.98 3.32
C LYS A 129 -3.29 3.22 4.61
N ALA A 130 -2.64 3.68 5.66
CA ALA A 130 -2.92 3.32 7.03
C ALA A 130 -3.47 4.51 7.80
N GLN A 131 -4.15 4.21 8.90
CA GLN A 131 -4.70 5.15 9.84
C GLN A 131 -4.35 4.71 11.26
N ASP A 132 -4.48 5.64 12.19
CA ASP A 132 -4.17 5.44 13.58
C ASP A 132 -5.16 6.29 14.39
N LEU A 133 -5.62 5.78 15.54
CA LEU A 133 -6.61 6.47 16.35
C LEU A 133 -5.98 7.53 17.26
N ASP A 134 -4.68 7.42 17.54
CA ASP A 134 -3.95 8.35 18.39
C ASP A 134 -3.73 9.69 17.67
N ARG A 135 -3.46 10.76 18.43
CA ARG A 135 -3.34 12.11 17.88
C ARG A 135 -1.96 12.30 17.25
N HIS A 136 -1.93 12.87 16.05
CA HIS A 136 -0.67 13.25 15.39
C HIS A 136 0.31 12.08 15.18
N SER A 137 -0.21 10.85 15.06
CA SER A 137 0.60 9.66 14.77
C SER A 137 1.39 9.86 13.47
N THR A 138 2.71 9.69 13.58
CA THR A 138 3.61 9.76 12.43
C THR A 138 3.84 8.35 11.91
N LEU A 139 3.18 8.02 10.80
CA LEU A 139 3.24 6.69 10.21
C LEU A 139 4.43 6.54 9.27
N ARG A 140 5.16 5.44 9.43
CA ARG A 140 6.26 5.05 8.56
C ARG A 140 6.00 3.69 7.95
N TYR A 141 6.05 3.64 6.62
CA TYR A 141 5.86 2.44 5.83
C TYR A 141 7.18 1.76 5.50
N ASP A 142 7.16 0.44 5.46
CA ASP A 142 8.24 -0.43 5.02
C ASP A 142 7.69 -1.60 4.20
N LEU A 143 8.47 -2.09 3.25
CA LEU A 143 8.08 -3.14 2.30
C LEU A 143 9.14 -4.24 2.30
N GLN A 144 8.69 -5.47 2.55
CA GLN A 144 9.57 -6.64 2.69
C GLN A 144 8.99 -7.83 1.93
N SER A 145 9.84 -8.79 1.55
CA SER A 145 9.39 -10.09 1.07
C SER A 145 9.60 -11.13 2.18
N PRO A 146 8.64 -12.07 2.36
CA PRO A 146 8.85 -13.21 3.24
C PRO A 146 9.89 -14.19 2.70
N ASP A 147 10.06 -14.25 1.37
CA ASP A 147 10.82 -15.30 0.68
C ASP A 147 12.14 -14.77 0.08
N GLU A 148 12.23 -13.47 -0.20
CA GLU A 148 13.35 -12.86 -0.93
C GLU A 148 14.09 -11.82 -0.10
N LYS A 149 15.44 -11.86 -0.14
CA LYS A 149 16.28 -10.86 0.55
C LYS A 149 16.33 -9.51 -0.18
N ARG A 150 16.04 -9.50 -1.47
CA ARG A 150 16.10 -8.31 -2.33
C ARG A 150 14.90 -8.36 -3.24
N ILE A 151 14.13 -7.28 -3.24
CA ILE A 151 12.94 -7.10 -4.08
C ILE A 151 13.14 -5.87 -4.97
N PRO A 152 12.60 -5.85 -6.19
CA PRO A 152 12.78 -4.74 -7.13
C PRO A 152 11.87 -3.54 -6.83
N PHE A 153 11.20 -3.52 -5.66
CA PHE A 153 10.27 -2.48 -5.25
C PHE A 153 10.74 -1.75 -3.99
N GLY A 154 10.25 -0.53 -3.82
CA GLY A 154 10.38 0.24 -2.60
C GLY A 154 9.05 0.87 -2.20
N VAL A 155 8.99 1.39 -0.98
CA VAL A 155 7.88 2.23 -0.51
C VAL A 155 8.42 3.55 0.03
N LYS A 156 7.80 4.66 -0.35
CA LYS A 156 8.10 5.97 0.23
C LYS A 156 7.60 5.98 1.67
N THR A 157 8.54 6.03 2.61
CA THR A 157 8.28 5.76 4.04
C THR A 157 7.21 6.68 4.65
N ASP A 158 7.08 7.93 4.19
CA ASP A 158 6.13 8.88 4.78
C ASP A 158 4.77 8.93 4.05
N SER A 159 4.68 8.39 2.83
CA SER A 159 3.48 8.52 1.99
C SER A 159 2.80 7.20 1.62
N GLY A 160 3.47 6.06 1.83
CA GLY A 160 2.94 4.75 1.45
C GLY A 160 2.91 4.51 -0.07
N VAL A 161 3.60 5.34 -0.86
CA VAL A 161 3.68 5.15 -2.31
C VAL A 161 4.68 4.05 -2.63
N VAL A 162 4.21 2.95 -3.19
CA VAL A 162 5.03 1.84 -3.66
C VAL A 162 5.52 2.15 -5.07
N PHE A 163 6.80 1.93 -5.35
CA PHE A 163 7.45 2.32 -6.61
C PHE A 163 8.48 1.28 -7.07
N VAL A 164 8.81 1.33 -8.37
CA VAL A 164 9.85 0.51 -9.00
C VAL A 164 11.24 0.98 -8.55
N LYS A 165 12.04 0.10 -7.96
CA LYS A 165 13.39 0.42 -7.45
C LYS A 165 14.50 -0.15 -8.33
N GLU A 166 14.23 -1.24 -9.02
CA GLU A 166 15.16 -1.94 -9.93
C GLU A 166 14.40 -2.34 -11.21
N ALA A 167 15.14 -2.69 -12.26
CA ALA A 167 14.53 -3.19 -13.49
C ALA A 167 13.72 -4.46 -13.22
N LEU A 168 12.63 -4.62 -13.97
CA LEU A 168 11.71 -5.74 -13.89
C LEU A 168 11.89 -6.59 -15.15
N ASP A 169 11.51 -7.86 -15.04
CA ASP A 169 11.62 -8.88 -16.08
C ASP A 169 10.47 -9.87 -15.82
N TYR A 170 9.49 -9.87 -16.70
CA TYR A 170 8.27 -10.66 -16.57
C TYR A 170 8.58 -12.16 -16.70
N GLU A 171 9.45 -12.54 -17.64
CA GLU A 171 9.90 -13.92 -17.90
C GLU A 171 10.63 -14.50 -16.67
N GLN A 172 11.34 -13.66 -15.92
CA GLN A 172 11.96 -14.05 -14.66
C GLN A 172 10.92 -14.21 -13.53
N GLN A 173 10.07 -13.20 -13.32
CA GLN A 173 9.07 -13.23 -12.25
C GLN A 173 7.91 -12.25 -12.49
N ASN A 174 6.74 -12.80 -12.78
CA ASN A 174 5.55 -12.02 -13.11
C ASN A 174 4.66 -11.63 -11.91
N VAL A 175 4.89 -12.18 -10.72
CA VAL A 175 4.12 -11.84 -9.51
C VAL A 175 5.02 -11.80 -8.28
N TYR A 176 4.86 -10.74 -7.48
CA TYR A 176 5.52 -10.59 -6.19
C TYR A 176 4.49 -10.54 -5.07
N HIS A 177 4.61 -11.45 -4.11
CA HIS A 177 3.85 -11.43 -2.87
C HIS A 177 4.71 -10.85 -1.75
N LEU A 178 4.35 -9.65 -1.30
CA LEU A 178 5.13 -8.87 -0.34
C LEU A 178 4.32 -8.58 0.92
N LEU A 179 5.03 -8.24 1.98
CA LEU A 179 4.50 -7.79 3.25
C LEU A 179 4.76 -6.29 3.40
N LEU A 180 3.67 -5.55 3.55
CA LEU A 180 3.69 -4.12 3.82
C LEU A 180 3.48 -3.90 5.32
N THR A 181 4.43 -3.26 5.97
CA THR A 181 4.35 -2.94 7.40
C THR A 181 4.26 -1.44 7.59
N VAL A 182 3.41 -1.01 8.52
CA VAL A 182 3.33 0.38 8.98
C VAL A 182 3.61 0.42 10.48
N THR A 183 4.37 1.42 10.91
CA THR A 183 4.64 1.70 12.33
C THR A 183 4.42 3.17 12.64
N ASP A 184 3.95 3.43 13.85
CA ASP A 184 3.83 4.76 14.47
C ASP A 184 5.03 5.10 15.38
N GLY A 185 6.03 4.21 15.44
CA GLY A 185 7.20 4.28 16.32
C GLY A 185 7.12 3.44 17.60
N LYS A 186 5.94 2.95 17.99
CA LYS A 186 5.73 2.08 19.16
C LYS A 186 5.07 0.76 18.78
N HIS A 187 4.04 0.81 17.97
CA HIS A 187 3.26 -0.30 17.46
C HIS A 187 3.52 -0.50 15.96
N ASN A 188 3.19 -1.69 15.47
CA ASN A 188 3.26 -2.00 14.06
C ASN A 188 2.09 -2.90 13.63
N THR A 189 1.74 -2.80 12.36
CA THR A 189 0.77 -3.68 11.71
C THR A 189 1.27 -4.02 10.32
N THR A 190 1.02 -5.26 9.90
CA THR A 190 1.45 -5.78 8.60
C THR A 190 0.24 -6.26 7.79
N THR A 191 0.28 -6.04 6.47
CA THR A 191 -0.72 -6.52 5.50
C THR A 191 -0.02 -7.08 4.26
N SER A 192 -0.74 -7.85 3.44
CA SER A 192 -0.22 -8.38 2.18
C SER A 192 -0.40 -7.37 1.03
N ILE A 193 0.60 -7.31 0.14
CA ILE A 193 0.51 -6.62 -1.14
C ILE A 193 1.00 -7.53 -2.25
N TYR A 194 0.26 -7.57 -3.36
CA TYR A 194 0.63 -8.30 -4.56
C TYR A 194 0.95 -7.30 -5.66
N ILE A 195 2.10 -7.48 -6.30
CA ILE A 195 2.48 -6.68 -7.47
C ILE A 195 2.55 -7.63 -8.66
N TYR A 196 1.73 -7.34 -9.67
CA TYR A 196 1.69 -8.08 -10.92
C TYR A 196 2.50 -7.32 -11.96
N ILE A 197 3.43 -8.01 -12.59
CA ILE A 197 4.15 -7.48 -13.74
C ILE A 197 3.28 -7.69 -14.98
N GLU A 198 3.14 -6.64 -15.77
CA GLU A 198 2.50 -6.69 -17.07
C GLU A 198 3.57 -6.86 -18.15
N ASP A 199 3.41 -7.92 -18.90
CA ASP A 199 4.26 -8.36 -20.01
C ASP A 199 4.30 -7.31 -21.13
N VAL A 200 5.46 -7.17 -21.75
CA VAL A 200 5.73 -6.35 -22.92
C VAL A 200 6.57 -7.17 -23.89
N ASN A 201 6.17 -7.20 -25.16
CA ASN A 201 6.97 -7.77 -26.23
C ASN A 201 8.38 -7.13 -26.30
N ASP A 202 9.35 -7.79 -25.67
CA ASP A 202 10.75 -7.38 -25.59
C ASP A 202 11.72 -8.53 -25.89
N ASN A 203 11.20 -9.75 -26.03
CA ASN A 203 11.90 -10.89 -26.60
C ASN A 203 11.58 -10.99 -28.10
N ALA A 204 12.46 -11.65 -28.84
CA ALA A 204 12.27 -11.85 -30.27
C ALA A 204 12.15 -13.35 -30.56
N PRO A 205 11.40 -13.76 -31.60
CA PRO A 205 11.20 -15.18 -31.85
C PRO A 205 12.51 -15.92 -32.15
N ILE A 206 12.75 -17.02 -31.45
CA ILE A 206 13.97 -17.85 -31.62
C ILE A 206 13.61 -19.16 -32.33
N PHE A 207 14.29 -19.46 -33.43
CA PHE A 207 14.17 -20.75 -34.13
C PHE A 207 14.80 -21.91 -33.35
N GLU A 208 14.21 -23.10 -33.45
CA GLU A 208 14.72 -24.32 -32.79
C GLU A 208 16.16 -24.70 -33.21
N MET A 209 16.54 -24.36 -34.44
CA MET A 209 17.87 -24.64 -35.00
C MET A 209 18.47 -23.38 -35.62
N PRO A 210 19.78 -23.11 -35.43
CA PRO A 210 20.44 -21.95 -36.02
C PRO A 210 20.64 -22.11 -37.54
N ILE A 211 20.69 -23.34 -38.04
CA ILE A 211 20.85 -23.67 -39.46
C ILE A 211 20.02 -24.91 -39.78
N TYR A 212 19.22 -24.81 -40.85
CA TYR A 212 18.52 -25.95 -41.46
C TYR A 212 19.25 -26.34 -42.76
N SER A 213 19.55 -27.62 -42.95
CA SER A 213 20.25 -28.12 -44.14
C SER A 213 19.59 -29.40 -44.63
N ILE A 214 19.28 -29.44 -45.92
CA ILE A 214 18.60 -30.56 -46.58
C ILE A 214 19.21 -30.81 -47.95
N THR A 215 19.20 -32.08 -48.39
CA THR A 215 19.55 -32.49 -49.75
C THR A 215 18.28 -32.87 -50.49
N ILE A 216 18.13 -32.40 -51.72
CA ILE A 216 17.01 -32.74 -52.59
C ILE A 216 17.50 -33.33 -53.91
N VAL A 217 16.58 -33.97 -54.64
CA VAL A 217 16.85 -34.49 -55.98
C VAL A 217 16.59 -33.38 -56.99
N GLU A 218 17.55 -33.14 -57.90
CA GLU A 218 17.38 -32.19 -59.00
C GLU A 218 16.35 -32.69 -60.03
N GLU A 219 15.76 -31.78 -60.78
CA GLU A 219 14.76 -32.05 -61.82
C GLU A 219 13.52 -32.85 -61.37
N ASP A 220 13.28 -32.95 -60.05
CA ASP A 220 12.12 -33.63 -59.49
C ASP A 220 10.82 -32.99 -60.00
N GLN A 221 10.07 -33.74 -60.81
CA GLN A 221 8.80 -33.29 -61.38
C GLN A 221 7.63 -33.38 -60.38
N GLN A 222 7.85 -33.94 -59.19
CA GLN A 222 6.84 -34.05 -58.13
C GLN A 222 6.83 -32.79 -57.25
N VAL A 223 6.57 -31.63 -57.85
CA VAL A 223 6.44 -30.34 -57.16
C VAL A 223 5.01 -29.77 -57.35
N PRO A 224 4.46 -29.00 -56.38
CA PRO A 224 5.09 -28.53 -55.16
C PRO A 224 5.28 -29.63 -54.10
N LYS A 225 6.37 -29.52 -53.34
CA LYS A 225 6.77 -30.52 -52.34
C LYS A 225 7.33 -29.84 -51.10
N ARG A 226 6.91 -30.33 -49.93
CA ARG A 226 7.45 -29.87 -48.65
C ARG A 226 8.86 -30.35 -48.43
N LEU A 227 9.75 -29.42 -48.11
CA LEU A 227 11.13 -29.71 -47.75
C LEU A 227 11.23 -29.98 -46.26
N PHE A 228 10.85 -28.99 -45.45
CA PHE A 228 10.86 -29.06 -43.99
C PHE A 228 9.97 -27.97 -43.40
N THR A 229 9.73 -28.08 -42.09
CA THR A 229 9.03 -27.07 -41.30
C THR A 229 10.04 -26.41 -40.39
N VAL A 230 10.05 -25.07 -40.37
CA VAL A 230 10.73 -24.31 -39.32
C VAL A 230 9.74 -23.99 -38.22
N LYS A 231 10.25 -23.83 -37.00
CA LYS A 231 9.46 -23.39 -35.86
C LYS A 231 10.30 -22.44 -35.04
N ALA A 232 9.71 -21.30 -34.71
CA ALA A 232 10.22 -20.36 -33.73
C ALA A 232 9.30 -20.35 -32.50
N THR A 233 9.86 -19.98 -31.37
CA THR A 233 9.16 -19.74 -30.12
C THR A 233 9.58 -18.39 -29.59
N ASP A 234 8.62 -17.66 -29.03
CA ASP A 234 8.87 -16.43 -28.31
C ASP A 234 8.64 -16.68 -26.81
N SER A 235 9.42 -16.00 -25.97
CA SER A 235 9.38 -16.14 -24.52
C SER A 235 8.34 -15.23 -23.86
N ASP A 236 7.89 -14.20 -24.56
CA ASP A 236 6.83 -13.30 -24.09
C ASP A 236 5.50 -14.08 -23.97
N ASN A 237 4.66 -13.72 -23.01
CA ASN A 237 3.34 -14.32 -22.75
C ASN A 237 2.22 -13.34 -23.07
N ASP A 238 2.22 -12.85 -24.31
CA ASP A 238 1.22 -11.96 -24.87
C ASP A 238 0.55 -12.55 -26.14
N GLU A 239 -0.39 -11.82 -26.74
CA GLU A 239 -1.05 -12.32 -27.96
C GLU A 239 -0.12 -12.33 -29.20
N ALA A 240 1.01 -11.63 -29.14
CA ALA A 240 1.94 -11.45 -30.24
C ALA A 240 2.89 -12.64 -30.34
N SER A 241 3.40 -13.10 -29.20
CA SER A 241 4.22 -14.29 -29.05
C SER A 241 3.52 -15.56 -29.54
N GLU A 242 2.18 -15.59 -29.46
CA GLU A 242 1.34 -16.67 -30.00
C GLU A 242 1.17 -16.63 -31.54
N LYS A 243 1.54 -15.52 -32.21
CA LYS A 243 1.27 -15.26 -33.63
C LYS A 243 2.52 -14.95 -34.45
N ILE A 244 3.57 -15.74 -34.27
CA ILE A 244 4.79 -15.63 -35.10
C ILE A 244 4.46 -15.85 -36.59
N VAL A 245 4.75 -14.83 -37.40
CA VAL A 245 4.63 -14.83 -38.86
C VAL A 245 5.99 -15.16 -39.49
N TYR A 246 6.00 -16.15 -40.37
CA TYR A 246 7.21 -16.59 -41.06
C TYR A 246 7.37 -15.95 -42.45
N LYS A 247 8.60 -15.52 -42.76
CA LYS A 247 8.95 -14.96 -44.07
C LYS A 247 10.26 -15.56 -44.59
N LEU A 248 10.31 -15.84 -45.89
CA LEU A 248 11.51 -16.30 -46.58
C LEU A 248 12.13 -15.13 -47.34
N GLU A 249 13.46 -15.01 -47.33
CA GLU A 249 14.20 -14.02 -48.14
C GLU A 249 15.49 -14.64 -48.69
N GLY A 250 15.86 -14.30 -49.94
CA GLY A 250 17.10 -14.78 -50.55
C GLY A 250 16.90 -15.46 -51.90
N GLN A 251 17.75 -16.44 -52.21
CA GLN A 251 17.80 -17.04 -53.54
C GLN A 251 16.55 -17.86 -53.85
N GLY A 252 15.97 -17.63 -55.03
CA GLY A 252 14.85 -18.43 -55.55
C GLY A 252 13.53 -18.24 -54.80
N VAL A 253 13.46 -17.37 -53.80
CA VAL A 253 12.23 -17.09 -53.05
C VAL A 253 11.17 -16.49 -53.95
N GLY A 254 9.93 -16.97 -53.82
CA GLY A 254 8.79 -16.56 -54.64
C GLY A 254 8.78 -17.16 -56.05
N HIS A 255 9.87 -17.81 -56.48
CA HIS A 255 9.95 -18.44 -57.80
C HIS A 255 10.11 -19.96 -57.73
N TYR A 256 11.01 -20.42 -56.87
CA TYR A 256 11.36 -21.83 -56.64
C TYR A 256 11.00 -22.28 -55.23
N PHE A 257 11.04 -21.37 -54.24
CA PHE A 257 10.73 -21.66 -52.84
C PHE A 257 9.66 -20.72 -52.30
N THR A 258 8.80 -21.24 -51.43
CA THR A 258 7.82 -20.46 -50.66
C THR A 258 7.81 -20.93 -49.22
N ILE A 259 7.28 -20.08 -48.33
CA ILE A 259 6.99 -20.43 -46.95
C ILE A 259 5.52 -20.16 -46.62
N ASP A 260 4.90 -21.05 -45.86
CA ASP A 260 3.61 -20.77 -45.23
C ASP A 260 3.84 -19.81 -44.04
N PRO A 261 3.23 -18.61 -44.05
CA PRO A 261 3.49 -17.59 -43.04
C PRO A 261 2.95 -17.95 -41.65
N LEU A 262 2.01 -18.89 -41.53
CA LEU A 262 1.43 -19.29 -40.24
C LEU A 262 2.10 -20.56 -39.69
N TYR A 263 2.46 -21.49 -40.57
CA TYR A 263 2.94 -22.82 -40.15
C TYR A 263 4.44 -23.05 -40.37
N GLY A 264 5.17 -22.10 -40.97
CA GLY A 264 6.61 -22.22 -41.20
C GLY A 264 6.98 -23.34 -42.19
N HIS A 265 6.03 -23.76 -43.04
CA HIS A 265 6.23 -24.83 -44.01
C HIS A 265 6.99 -24.31 -45.22
N ILE A 266 8.20 -24.83 -45.46
CA ILE A 266 9.01 -24.45 -46.61
C ILE A 266 8.81 -25.49 -47.71
N ASP A 267 8.29 -25.02 -48.84
CA ASP A 267 7.98 -25.85 -50.00
C ASP A 267 8.84 -25.43 -51.20
N VAL A 268 9.31 -26.41 -51.97
CA VAL A 268 9.83 -26.20 -53.31
C VAL A 268 8.66 -26.29 -54.30
N ILE A 269 8.49 -25.28 -55.14
CA ILE A 269 7.32 -25.14 -56.02
C ILE A 269 7.63 -25.39 -57.50
N LYS A 270 8.91 -25.49 -57.86
CA LYS A 270 9.40 -25.79 -59.22
C LYS A 270 10.62 -26.73 -59.17
N PRO A 271 10.86 -27.54 -60.21
CA PRO A 271 12.07 -28.36 -60.27
C PRO A 271 13.32 -27.47 -60.23
N LEU A 272 14.37 -27.93 -59.56
CA LEU A 272 15.65 -27.24 -59.49
C LEU A 272 16.65 -27.90 -60.41
N ASP A 273 17.47 -27.10 -61.08
CA ASP A 273 18.59 -27.54 -61.91
C ASP A 273 19.90 -27.21 -61.19
N ARG A 274 20.81 -28.19 -61.11
CA ARG A 274 22.13 -28.04 -60.49
C ARG A 274 23.23 -27.82 -61.53
N ASP A 275 23.03 -28.25 -62.77
CA ASP A 275 24.09 -28.43 -63.75
C ASP A 275 24.39 -27.13 -64.55
N PRO A 276 25.67 -26.84 -64.88
CA PRO A 276 26.02 -25.66 -65.69
C PRO A 276 25.45 -25.71 -67.12
N PRO A 277 25.24 -24.57 -67.81
CA PRO A 277 25.67 -23.22 -67.41
C PRO A 277 24.69 -22.46 -66.50
N ASP A 278 23.42 -22.86 -66.43
CA ASP A 278 22.34 -22.07 -65.82
C ASP A 278 21.85 -22.63 -64.46
N GLY A 279 22.26 -23.85 -64.09
CA GLY A 279 21.92 -24.48 -62.82
C GLY A 279 22.65 -23.90 -61.60
N VAL A 280 22.07 -24.13 -60.43
CA VAL A 280 22.55 -23.60 -59.14
C VAL A 280 22.92 -24.78 -58.22
N PRO A 281 24.20 -24.92 -57.81
CA PRO A 281 24.66 -26.09 -57.07
C PRO A 281 24.16 -26.14 -55.62
N ALA A 282 23.78 -25.00 -55.05
CA ALA A 282 23.22 -24.88 -53.71
C ALA A 282 22.41 -23.59 -53.59
N TRP A 283 21.25 -23.69 -52.96
CA TRP A 283 20.36 -22.56 -52.70
C TRP A 283 20.50 -22.11 -51.25
N LYS A 284 20.66 -20.80 -51.05
CA LYS A 284 20.75 -20.19 -49.72
C LYS A 284 19.69 -19.10 -49.58
N PHE A 285 18.90 -19.21 -48.54
CA PHE A 285 17.91 -18.23 -48.13
C PHE A 285 17.83 -18.18 -46.60
N ILE A 286 17.26 -17.10 -46.10
CA ILE A 286 17.08 -16.80 -44.69
C ILE A 286 15.59 -16.91 -44.39
N VAL A 287 15.27 -17.40 -43.19
CA VAL A 287 13.92 -17.41 -42.66
C VAL A 287 13.86 -16.40 -41.52
N GLN A 288 12.85 -15.55 -41.52
CA GLN A 288 12.53 -14.59 -40.47
C GLN A 288 11.26 -15.07 -39.76
N GLY A 289 11.28 -15.06 -38.42
CA GLY A 289 10.08 -15.13 -37.60
C GLY A 289 9.84 -13.72 -37.05
N ILE A 290 8.60 -13.25 -37.15
CA ILE A 290 8.20 -11.90 -36.76
C ILE A 290 6.94 -12.04 -35.92
N ASP A 291 6.96 -11.53 -34.70
CA ASP A 291 5.82 -11.28 -33.84
C ASP A 291 5.43 -9.79 -33.91
N ASP A 292 4.20 -9.46 -33.51
CA ASP A 292 3.50 -8.20 -33.83
C ASP A 292 3.32 -7.27 -32.61
#